data_AF-A0A1G2CRG6-F1
#
_entry.id   AF-A0A1G2CRG6-F1
#
_cell.length_a   1.000
_cell.length_b   1.000
_cell.length_c   1.000
_cell.angle_alpha   90.00
_cell.angle_beta   90.00
_cell.angle_gamma   90.00
#
_symmetry.space_group_name_H-M   'P 1'
#
loop_
_entity.id
_entity.type
_entity.pdbx_description
1 polymer ?
#
loop_
_entity_poly.entity_id
_entity_poly.type
_entity_poly.pdbx_seq_one_letter_code
_entity_poly.pdbx_strand_id
1 'polypeptide(L)'
;MINKILIKKIEEMADVDQKTRKLWLKRKDKDFLQSIVYCLDIANNYLINKIIKEDGFPNEKSMGVKALKKFWILVQHQDMDVELQKKCLENCGFGLKEKAYLMDRILVGEGKKQIYGTQFYKNKEGMLVPRPIKDIKNIDKLRKSCNLEAFSKYFQKMSKFK
;
A
#
# COMPACT_ATOMS: atom_id res chain seq x y z
N MET A 1 8.78 20.36 -16.07
CA MET A 1 8.73 21.16 -14.83
C MET A 1 7.87 20.40 -13.83
N ILE A 2 8.24 20.37 -12.54
CA ILE A 2 7.48 19.62 -11.53
C ILE A 2 6.13 20.31 -11.26
N ASN A 3 5.02 19.57 -11.32
CA ASN A 3 3.68 20.09 -11.05
C ASN A 3 3.45 20.22 -9.52
N LYS A 4 3.80 21.39 -8.98
CA LYS A 4 3.70 21.68 -7.54
C LYS A 4 2.26 21.61 -6.99
N ILE A 5 1.27 21.95 -7.82
CA ILE A 5 -0.15 21.89 -7.42
C ILE A 5 -0.58 20.45 -7.24
N LEU A 6 -0.25 19.57 -8.20
CA LEU A 6 -0.53 18.14 -8.10
C LEU A 6 0.17 17.51 -6.89
N ILE A 7 1.44 17.84 -6.63
CA ILE A 7 2.17 17.34 -5.47
C ILE A 7 1.43 17.68 -4.18
N LYS A 8 1.07 18.96 -4.00
CA LYS A 8 0.38 19.41 -2.80
C LYS A 8 -0.93 18.65 -2.60
N LYS A 9 -1.70 18.44 -3.67
CA LYS A 9 -2.94 17.66 -3.64
C LYS A 9 -2.70 16.21 -3.19
N ILE A 10 -1.70 15.53 -3.76
CA ILE A 10 -1.35 14.14 -3.37
C ILE A 10 -0.91 14.07 -1.91
N GLU A 11 -0.11 15.04 -1.45
CA GLU A 11 0.35 15.12 -0.07
C GLU A 11 -0.83 15.28 0.89
N GLU A 12 -1.77 16.18 0.59
CA GLU A 12 -2.98 16.39 1.38
C GLU A 12 -3.86 15.14 1.42
N MET A 13 -4.11 14.49 0.28
CA MET A 13 -4.86 13.24 0.20
C MET A 13 -4.24 12.16 1.08
N ALA A 14 -2.93 11.94 0.94
CA ALA A 14 -2.20 10.93 1.71
C ALA A 14 -2.14 11.28 3.21
N ASP A 15 -2.08 12.56 3.57
CA ASP A 15 -2.09 12.98 4.97
C ASP A 15 -3.46 12.76 5.61
N VAL A 16 -4.55 13.02 4.91
CA VAL A 16 -5.92 12.72 5.39
C VAL A 16 -6.12 11.21 5.54
N ASP A 17 -5.69 10.41 4.56
CA ASP A 17 -5.71 8.93 4.64
C ASP A 17 -4.96 8.43 5.88
N GLN A 18 -3.70 8.84 6.05
CA GLN A 18 -2.86 8.34 7.13
C GLN A 18 -3.34 8.84 8.50
N LYS A 19 -3.84 10.07 8.61
CA LYS A 19 -4.44 10.59 9.86
C LYS A 19 -5.67 9.78 10.25
N THR A 20 -6.55 9.49 9.30
CA THR A 20 -7.79 8.73 9.54
C THR A 20 -7.48 7.31 10.03
N ARG A 21 -6.55 6.60 9.37
CA ARG A 21 -6.13 5.26 9.78
C ARG A 21 -5.42 5.25 11.14
N LYS A 22 -4.64 6.30 11.45
CA LYS A 22 -4.05 6.47 12.80
C LYS A 22 -5.10 6.68 13.88
N LEU A 23 -6.18 7.41 13.59
CA LEU A 23 -7.31 7.56 14.52
C LEU A 23 -8.03 6.23 14.72
N TRP A 24 -8.30 5.49 13.64
CA TRP A 24 -8.90 4.16 13.69
C TRP A 24 -8.13 3.19 14.59
N LEU A 25 -6.80 3.23 14.56
CA LEU A 25 -5.96 2.40 15.44
C LEU A 25 -6.06 2.75 16.93
N LYS A 26 -6.35 4.02 17.26
CA LYS A 26 -6.29 4.54 18.63
C LYS A 26 -7.63 4.54 19.36
N ARG A 27 -8.74 4.60 18.62
CA ARG A 27 -10.06 4.81 19.22
C ARG A 27 -10.84 3.51 19.39
N LYS A 28 -11.83 3.55 20.30
CA LYS A 28 -12.70 2.42 20.63
C LYS A 28 -13.85 2.24 19.61
N ASP A 29 -14.27 3.31 18.95
CA ASP A 29 -15.31 3.37 17.92
C ASP A 29 -14.81 2.90 16.54
N LYS A 30 -14.26 1.69 16.49
CA LYS A 30 -13.59 1.16 15.29
C LYS A 30 -14.52 1.03 14.09
N ASP A 31 -15.79 0.66 14.28
CA ASP A 31 -16.73 0.44 13.17
C ASP A 31 -17.09 1.75 12.46
N PHE A 32 -17.36 2.82 13.21
CA PHE A 32 -17.62 4.14 12.63
C PHE A 32 -16.41 4.62 11.83
N LEU A 33 -15.21 4.56 12.41
CA LEU A 33 -13.98 4.97 11.73
C LEU A 33 -13.64 4.06 10.55
N GLN A 34 -14.00 2.78 10.58
CA GLN A 34 -13.83 1.86 9.46
C GLN A 34 -14.69 2.29 8.27
N SER A 35 -15.94 2.74 8.51
CA SER A 35 -16.80 3.32 7.47
C SER A 35 -16.20 4.60 6.89
N ILE A 36 -15.60 5.45 7.71
CA ILE A 36 -14.90 6.66 7.22
C ILE A 36 -13.69 6.29 6.35
N VAL A 37 -12.88 5.31 6.77
CA VAL A 37 -11.77 4.80 5.95
C VAL A 37 -12.27 4.29 4.61
N TYR A 38 -13.36 3.53 4.59
CA TYR A 38 -13.95 3.01 3.35
C TYR A 38 -14.43 4.12 2.41
N CYS A 39 -15.15 5.12 2.92
CA CYS A 39 -15.56 6.29 2.13
C CYS A 39 -14.36 7.06 1.57
N LEU A 40 -13.29 7.18 2.36
CA LEU A 40 -12.07 7.84 1.93
C LEU A 40 -11.34 7.05 0.84
N ASP A 41 -11.31 5.72 0.93
CA ASP A 41 -10.73 4.85 -0.10
C ASP A 41 -11.48 5.00 -1.43
N ILE A 42 -12.82 5.06 -1.41
CA ILE A 42 -13.64 5.34 -2.61
C ILE A 42 -13.31 6.71 -3.21
N ALA A 43 -13.27 7.76 -2.38
CA ALA A 43 -12.95 9.10 -2.84
C ALA A 43 -11.52 9.18 -3.43
N ASN A 44 -10.56 8.54 -2.78
CA ASN A 44 -9.19 8.45 -3.25
C ASN A 44 -9.10 7.66 -4.56
N ASN A 45 -9.82 6.54 -4.72
CA ASN A 45 -9.87 5.78 -5.97
C ASN A 45 -10.24 6.69 -7.16
N TYR A 46 -11.33 7.45 -7.01
CA TYR A 46 -11.80 8.37 -8.04
C TYR A 46 -10.75 9.42 -8.38
N LEU A 47 -10.14 10.04 -7.35
CA LEU A 47 -9.12 11.07 -7.53
C LEU A 47 -7.83 10.53 -8.15
N ILE A 48 -7.41 9.30 -7.81
CA ILE A 48 -6.25 8.64 -8.42
C ILE A 48 -6.50 8.43 -9.91
N ASN A 49 -7.65 7.88 -10.28
CA ASN A 49 -8.02 7.69 -11.68
C ASN A 49 -8.04 9.01 -12.45
N LYS A 50 -8.56 10.09 -11.84
CA LYS A 50 -8.54 11.43 -12.42
C LYS A 50 -7.11 11.95 -12.63
N ILE A 51 -6.23 11.81 -11.64
CA ILE A 51 -4.81 12.19 -11.73
C ILE A 51 -4.12 11.42 -12.86
N ILE A 52 -4.33 10.10 -12.95
CA ILE A 52 -3.72 9.30 -14.01
C ILE A 52 -4.22 9.73 -15.40
N LYS A 53 -5.51 10.07 -15.52
CA LYS A 53 -6.10 10.53 -16.77
C LYS A 53 -5.57 11.90 -17.20
N GLU A 54 -5.38 12.83 -16.27
CA GLU A 54 -5.01 14.22 -16.56
C GLU A 54 -3.49 14.42 -16.62
N ASP A 55 -2.73 13.81 -15.72
CA ASP A 55 -1.29 14.01 -15.54
C ASP A 55 -0.43 12.80 -15.96
N GLY A 56 -1.07 11.67 -16.33
CA GLY A 56 -0.39 10.41 -16.61
C GLY A 56 0.07 9.68 -15.35
N PHE A 57 0.78 8.56 -15.53
CA PHE A 57 1.31 7.79 -14.41
C PHE A 57 2.50 8.49 -13.73
N PRO A 58 2.43 8.71 -12.40
CA PRO A 58 3.51 9.33 -11.64
C PRO A 58 4.86 8.60 -11.69
N ASN A 59 5.94 9.39 -11.74
CA ASN A 59 7.31 8.89 -11.57
C ASN A 59 8.18 9.94 -10.86
N GLU A 60 9.42 9.60 -10.56
CA GLU A 60 10.33 10.48 -9.82
C GLU A 60 10.61 11.80 -10.55
N LYS A 61 10.65 11.79 -11.89
CA LYS A 61 10.88 12.99 -12.69
C LYS A 61 9.67 13.93 -12.66
N SER A 62 8.45 13.41 -12.58
CA SER A 62 7.23 14.24 -12.58
C SER A 62 6.93 14.89 -11.23
N MET A 63 7.22 14.20 -10.11
CA MET A 63 6.83 14.69 -8.78
C MET A 63 7.86 14.50 -7.65
N GLY A 64 8.99 13.84 -7.92
CA GLY A 64 10.00 13.52 -6.92
C GLY A 64 9.64 12.33 -6.03
N VAL A 65 10.65 11.75 -5.39
CA VAL A 65 10.55 10.51 -4.60
C VAL A 65 9.53 10.61 -3.45
N LYS A 66 9.49 11.75 -2.76
CA LYS A 66 8.62 11.94 -1.59
C LYS A 66 7.14 11.91 -1.97
N ALA A 67 6.74 12.69 -2.98
CA ALA A 67 5.36 12.74 -3.45
C ALA A 67 4.96 11.42 -4.11
N LEU A 68 5.87 10.78 -4.85
CA LEU A 68 5.61 9.48 -5.46
C LEU A 68 5.33 8.39 -4.42
N LYS A 69 6.04 8.41 -3.29
CA LYS A 69 5.75 7.52 -2.16
C LYS A 69 4.38 7.78 -1.53
N LYS A 70 3.95 9.04 -1.46
CA LYS A 70 2.61 9.41 -0.99
C LYS A 70 1.53 8.92 -1.96
N PHE A 71 1.75 9.06 -3.26
CA PHE A 71 0.88 8.49 -4.28
C PHE A 71 0.80 6.95 -4.17
N TRP A 72 1.94 6.29 -3.96
CA TRP A 72 1.95 4.84 -3.71
C TRP A 72 1.14 4.43 -2.48
N ILE A 73 1.19 5.19 -1.38
CA ILE A 73 0.37 4.93 -0.19
C ILE A 73 -1.12 4.93 -0.53
N LEU A 74 -1.56 5.89 -1.34
CA LEU A 74 -2.95 5.96 -1.78
C LEU A 74 -3.32 4.76 -2.65
N VAL A 75 -2.46 4.40 -3.61
CA VAL A 75 -2.69 3.26 -4.53
C VAL A 75 -2.76 1.92 -3.77
N GLN A 76 -1.87 1.66 -2.82
CA GLN A 76 -1.90 0.39 -2.09
C GLN A 76 -3.18 0.22 -1.24
N HIS A 77 -3.91 1.29 -0.93
CA HIS A 77 -5.17 1.19 -0.19
C HIS A 77 -6.38 0.92 -1.09
N GLN A 78 -6.20 0.85 -2.40
CA GLN A 78 -7.26 0.56 -3.36
C GLN A 78 -7.55 -0.96 -3.44
N ASP A 79 -7.77 -1.59 -2.30
CA ASP A 79 -7.96 -3.05 -2.18
C ASP A 79 -9.22 -3.55 -2.91
N MET A 80 -10.20 -2.66 -3.14
CA MET A 80 -11.41 -2.95 -3.92
C MET A 80 -11.24 -2.76 -5.44
N ASP A 81 -10.08 -2.28 -5.89
CA ASP A 81 -9.76 -2.02 -7.30
C ASP A 81 -8.37 -2.55 -7.64
N VAL A 82 -8.28 -3.88 -7.70
CA VAL A 82 -7.04 -4.60 -8.01
C VAL A 82 -6.50 -4.25 -9.40
N GLU A 83 -7.37 -3.91 -10.36
CA GLU A 83 -6.95 -3.52 -11.71
C GLU A 83 -6.25 -2.16 -11.72
N LEU A 84 -6.72 -1.18 -10.93
CA LEU A 84 -5.99 0.07 -10.74
C LEU A 84 -4.63 -0.18 -10.08
N GLN A 85 -4.55 -1.07 -9.08
CA GLN A 85 -3.29 -1.42 -8.44
C GLN A 85 -2.30 -2.01 -9.45
N LYS A 86 -2.74 -2.93 -10.32
CA LYS A 86 -1.92 -3.52 -11.39
C LYS A 86 -1.42 -2.47 -12.38
N LYS A 87 -2.30 -1.61 -12.89
CA LYS A 87 -1.94 -0.52 -13.80
C LYS A 87 -0.88 0.39 -13.18
N CYS A 88 -1.04 0.76 -11.91
CA CYS A 88 -0.06 1.57 -11.20
C CYS A 88 1.26 0.82 -10.95
N LEU A 89 1.23 -0.48 -10.64
CA LEU A 89 2.43 -1.28 -10.45
C LEU A 89 3.30 -1.31 -11.72
N GLU A 90 2.65 -1.46 -12.88
CA GLU A 90 3.29 -1.52 -14.19
C GLU A 90 3.84 -0.15 -14.62
N ASN A 91 3.03 0.90 -14.50
CA ASN A 91 3.28 2.18 -15.17
C ASN A 91 3.87 3.28 -14.27
N CYS A 92 3.68 3.21 -12.95
CA CYS A 92 4.27 4.20 -12.04
C CYS A 92 5.75 3.91 -11.79
N GLY A 93 6.53 4.97 -11.58
CA GLY A 93 7.95 4.90 -11.25
C GLY A 93 8.25 4.46 -9.81
N PHE A 94 7.45 3.58 -9.21
CA PHE A 94 7.61 3.16 -7.82
C PHE A 94 8.96 2.46 -7.57
N GLY A 95 9.53 2.69 -6.38
CA GLY A 95 10.74 2.02 -5.92
C GLY A 95 10.54 0.52 -5.73
N LEU A 96 11.65 -0.23 -5.70
CA LEU A 96 11.62 -1.70 -5.59
C LEU A 96 10.85 -2.20 -4.37
N LYS A 97 10.98 -1.52 -3.24
CA LYS A 97 10.27 -1.85 -2.00
C LYS A 97 8.77 -1.64 -2.16
N GLU A 98 8.36 -0.48 -2.65
CA GLU A 98 6.97 -0.13 -2.91
C GLU A 98 6.32 -1.12 -3.91
N LYS A 99 7.04 -1.49 -4.97
CA LYS A 99 6.61 -2.52 -5.93
C LYS A 99 6.43 -3.89 -5.29
N ALA A 100 7.35 -4.33 -4.44
CA ALA A 100 7.25 -5.61 -3.74
C ALA A 100 6.01 -5.69 -2.83
N TYR A 101 5.74 -4.62 -2.06
CA TYR A 101 4.55 -4.54 -1.20
C TYR A 101 3.25 -4.52 -2.01
N LEU A 102 3.21 -3.76 -3.10
CA LEU A 102 2.01 -3.66 -3.95
C LEU A 102 1.75 -4.98 -4.70
N MET A 103 2.80 -5.66 -5.18
CA MET A 103 2.70 -6.98 -5.80
C MET A 103 2.09 -8.00 -4.85
N ASP A 104 2.61 -8.12 -3.63
CA ASP A 104 2.06 -9.04 -2.64
C ASP A 104 0.60 -8.71 -2.29
N ARG A 105 0.23 -7.43 -2.30
CA ARG A 105 -1.14 -6.99 -2.06
C ARG A 105 -2.10 -7.38 -3.18
N ILE A 106 -1.69 -7.15 -4.43
CA ILE A 106 -2.43 -7.59 -5.62
C ILE A 106 -2.61 -9.11 -5.60
N LEU A 107 -1.54 -9.87 -5.36
CA LEU A 107 -1.61 -11.33 -5.30
C LEU A 107 -2.59 -11.81 -4.23
N VAL A 108 -2.55 -11.24 -3.03
CA VAL A 108 -3.50 -11.58 -1.96
C VAL A 108 -4.93 -11.18 -2.32
N GLY A 109 -5.14 -10.02 -2.94
CA GLY A 109 -6.45 -9.57 -3.44
C GLY A 109 -7.03 -10.53 -4.50
N GLU A 110 -6.17 -11.17 -5.28
CA GLU A 110 -6.53 -12.22 -6.25
C GLU A 110 -6.62 -13.63 -5.64
N GLY A 111 -6.49 -13.79 -4.32
CA GLY A 111 -6.49 -15.09 -3.65
C GLY A 111 -5.23 -15.94 -3.90
N LYS A 112 -4.16 -15.34 -4.44
CA LYS A 112 -2.89 -16.00 -4.74
C LYS A 112 -1.91 -15.91 -3.57
N LYS A 113 -0.90 -16.78 -3.60
CA LYS A 113 0.20 -16.76 -2.63
C LYS A 113 1.13 -15.57 -2.91
N GLN A 114 1.54 -14.88 -1.85
CA GLN A 114 2.45 -13.74 -1.92
C GLN A 114 3.92 -14.18 -2.12
N ILE A 115 4.75 -13.28 -2.66
CA ILE A 115 6.16 -13.54 -3.00
C ILE A 115 7.08 -13.07 -1.88
N TYR A 116 6.84 -11.88 -1.33
CA TYR A 116 7.75 -11.21 -0.40
C TYR A 116 7.30 -11.29 1.07
N GLY A 117 6.09 -11.77 1.35
CA GLY A 117 5.58 -11.92 2.71
C GLY A 117 5.16 -10.59 3.35
N THR A 118 4.63 -9.63 2.60
CA THR A 118 4.30 -8.30 3.16
C THR A 118 2.90 -8.20 3.74
N GLN A 119 1.98 -9.08 3.37
CA GLN A 119 0.57 -9.03 3.76
C GLN A 119 0.25 -10.00 4.90
N PHE A 120 -0.52 -9.50 5.86
CA PHE A 120 -0.91 -10.18 7.10
C PHE A 120 -2.41 -10.11 7.29
N TYR A 121 -2.94 -11.02 8.10
CA TYR A 121 -4.33 -10.95 8.58
C TYR A 121 -4.38 -11.32 10.06
N LYS A 122 -5.43 -10.85 10.75
CA LYS A 122 -5.72 -11.31 12.11
C LYS A 122 -6.43 -12.65 12.02
N ASN A 123 -5.88 -13.68 12.66
CA ASN A 123 -6.54 -14.97 12.81
C ASN A 123 -7.68 -14.89 13.85
N LYS A 124 -8.33 -16.04 14.13
CA LYS A 124 -9.45 -16.11 15.09
C LYS A 124 -9.03 -15.71 16.51
N GLU A 125 -7.77 -15.90 16.83
CA GLU A 125 -7.14 -15.56 18.11
C GLU A 125 -6.68 -14.09 18.15
N GLY A 126 -6.95 -13.30 17.10
CA GLY A 126 -6.57 -11.89 16.99
C GLY A 126 -5.10 -11.64 16.68
N MET A 127 -4.29 -12.69 16.47
CA MET A 127 -2.87 -12.58 16.15
C MET A 127 -2.66 -12.27 14.67
N LEU A 128 -1.73 -11.35 14.38
CA LEU A 128 -1.29 -11.12 13.01
C LEU A 128 -0.41 -12.28 12.53
N VAL A 129 -0.90 -12.98 11.51
CA VAL A 129 -0.19 -14.06 10.82
C VAL A 129 -0.06 -13.72 9.33
N PRO A 130 1.03 -14.14 8.66
CA PRO A 130 1.21 -13.84 7.24
C PRO A 130 0.16 -14.57 6.41
N ARG A 131 -0.29 -13.92 5.33
CA ARG A 131 -1.02 -14.62 4.25
C ARG A 131 -0.10 -15.68 3.61
N PRO A 132 -0.65 -16.71 2.93
CA PRO A 132 0.15 -17.78 2.34
C PRO A 132 1.28 -17.28 1.43
N ILE A 133 2.50 -17.76 1.66
CA ILE A 133 3.72 -17.39 0.92
C ILE A 133 4.06 -18.49 -0.09
N LYS A 134 4.42 -18.10 -1.33
CA LYS A 134 4.72 -19.04 -2.42
C LYS A 134 5.97 -19.87 -2.15
N ASP A 135 7.06 -19.21 -1.74
CA ASP A 135 8.36 -19.85 -1.49
C ASP A 135 8.98 -19.28 -0.20
N ILE A 136 8.59 -19.86 0.93
CA ILE A 136 9.11 -19.46 2.24
C ILE A 136 10.60 -19.79 2.40
N LYS A 137 11.12 -20.80 1.69
CA LYS A 137 12.53 -21.21 1.81
C LYS A 137 13.46 -20.17 1.20
N ASN A 138 13.05 -19.55 0.09
CA ASN A 138 13.85 -18.55 -0.62
C ASN A 138 13.41 -17.09 -0.35
N ILE A 139 12.47 -16.86 0.58
CA ILE A 139 11.87 -15.54 0.80
C ILE A 139 12.91 -14.45 1.09
N ASP A 140 13.96 -14.74 1.86
CA ASP A 140 14.97 -13.73 2.21
C ASP A 140 15.83 -13.31 1.02
N LYS A 141 16.09 -14.21 0.07
CA LYS A 141 16.76 -13.87 -1.19
C LYS A 141 15.89 -12.92 -2.03
N LEU A 142 14.60 -13.21 -2.13
CA LEU A 142 13.62 -12.38 -2.83
C LEU A 142 13.49 -11.01 -2.17
N ARG A 143 13.35 -10.98 -0.84
CA ARG A 143 13.26 -9.74 -0.06
C ARG A 143 14.52 -8.88 -0.21
N LYS A 144 15.71 -9.47 -0.19
CA LYS A 144 16.97 -8.76 -0.42
C LYS A 144 17.02 -8.09 -1.79
N SER A 145 16.52 -8.74 -2.86
CA SER A 145 16.47 -8.13 -4.20
C SER A 145 15.58 -6.87 -4.30
N CYS A 146 14.69 -6.66 -3.32
CA CYS A 146 13.80 -5.49 -3.24
C CYS A 146 14.15 -4.56 -2.07
N ASN A 147 15.38 -4.65 -1.51
CA ASN A 147 15.82 -3.87 -0.35
C ASN A 147 14.91 -4.02 0.87
N LEU A 148 14.33 -5.20 1.06
CA LEU A 148 13.54 -5.56 2.24
C LEU A 148 14.43 -6.26 3.28
N GLU A 149 14.15 -6.00 4.56
CA GLU A 149 14.76 -6.74 5.66
C GLU A 149 14.35 -8.23 5.64
N ALA A 150 15.11 -9.11 6.31
CA ALA A 150 14.75 -10.53 6.43
C ALA A 150 13.32 -10.72 6.95
N PHE A 151 12.62 -11.72 6.41
CA PHE A 151 11.22 -12.02 6.72
C PHE A 151 11.03 -12.28 8.21
N SER A 152 11.95 -12.99 8.86
CA SER A 152 11.89 -13.25 10.31
C SER A 152 11.86 -11.96 11.15
N LYS A 153 12.71 -10.98 10.81
CA LYS A 153 12.73 -9.66 11.47
C LYS A 153 11.44 -8.88 11.22
N TYR A 154 10.93 -8.94 9.99
CA TYR A 154 9.67 -8.30 9.64
C TYR A 154 8.48 -8.94 10.36
N PHE A 155 8.40 -10.26 10.37
CA PHE A 155 7.40 -11.04 11.10
C PHE A 155 7.39 -10.67 12.59
N GLN A 156 8.56 -10.63 13.24
CA GLN A 156 8.66 -10.19 14.64
C GLN A 156 8.14 -8.77 14.88
N LYS A 157 8.33 -7.84 13.94
CA LYS A 157 7.76 -6.49 14.04
C LYS A 157 6.24 -6.52 13.90
N MET A 158 5.71 -7.30 12.96
CA MET A 158 4.28 -7.41 12.71
C MET A 158 3.56 -8.08 13.89
N SER A 159 4.15 -9.13 14.49
CA SER A 159 3.55 -9.84 15.64
C SER A 159 3.44 -9.00 16.92
N LYS A 160 4.09 -7.83 16.99
CA LYS A 160 3.92 -6.87 18.09
C LYS A 160 2.64 -6.05 17.99
N PHE A 161 2.05 -5.96 16.80
CA PHE A 161 0.79 -5.26 16.60
C PHE A 161 -0.36 -6.23 16.94
N LYS A 162 -1.07 -5.95 18.04
CA LYS A 162 -2.27 -6.70 18.48
C LYS A 162 -3.56 -6.15 17.87
#